data_AF-A0A7X9JBG8-F1
#
_entry.id   AF-A0A7X9JBG8-F1
#
_cell.length_a   1.000
_cell.length_b   1.000
_cell.length_c   1.000
_cell.angle_alpha   90.00
_cell.angle_beta   90.00
_cell.angle_gamma   90.00
#
_symmetry.space_group_name_H-M   'P 1'
#
loop_
_entity.id
_entity.type
_entity.pdbx_description
1 polymer ?
#
loop_
_entity_poly.entity_id
_entity_poly.type
_entity_poly.pdbx_seq_one_letter_code
_entity_poly.pdbx_strand_id
1 'polypeptide(L)' 'MKKPLAFHDIYCVAFADLKGIPIKLTREGNRVIFLLPDEPNTYRVLGEFNNNPSLPLLDFVTHLKKIRAQMIALRG' A
#
# COMPACT_ATOMS: atom_id res chain seq x y z
N MET A 1 18.28 -2.62 11.72
CA MET A 1 17.26 -2.34 10.67
C MET A 1 15.89 -2.55 11.29
N LYS A 2 14.99 -1.58 11.20
CA LYS A 2 13.60 -1.78 11.63
C LYS A 2 12.90 -2.75 10.68
N LYS A 3 12.01 -3.59 11.23
CA LYS A 3 11.26 -4.59 10.45
C LYS A 3 10.17 -3.87 9.65
N PRO A 4 9.98 -4.16 8.35
CA PRO A 4 8.91 -3.54 7.58
C PRO A 4 7.53 -3.90 8.14
N LEU A 5 6.57 -2.98 7.99
CA LEU A 5 5.19 -3.19 8.37
C LEU A 5 4.49 -4.04 7.31
N ALA A 6 3.87 -5.15 7.74
CA ALA A 6 3.13 -6.05 6.87
C ALA A 6 1.66 -5.64 6.78
N PHE A 7 1.19 -5.45 5.55
CA PHE A 7 -0.18 -5.07 5.23
C PHE A 7 -0.82 -6.06 4.26
N HIS A 8 -2.15 -6.22 4.39
CA HIS A 8 -2.98 -7.05 3.52
C HIS A 8 -4.10 -6.25 2.83
N ASP A 9 -4.36 -5.02 3.30
CA ASP A 9 -5.39 -4.15 2.73
C ASP A 9 -4.83 -3.35 1.54
N ILE A 10 -5.31 -3.70 0.34
CA ILE A 10 -4.88 -3.07 -0.91
C ILE A 10 -5.31 -1.60 -1.01
N TYR A 11 -6.40 -1.18 -0.38
CA TYR A 11 -6.89 0.21 -0.47
C TYR A 11 -6.01 1.14 0.36
N CYS A 12 -5.70 0.73 1.59
CA CYS A 12 -4.75 1.44 2.45
C CYS A 12 -3.36 1.53 1.78
N VAL A 13 -2.89 0.44 1.18
CA VAL A 13 -1.62 0.39 0.46
C VAL A 13 -1.64 1.27 -0.81
N ALA A 14 -2.74 1.28 -1.56
CA ALA A 14 -2.89 2.17 -2.71
C ALA A 14 -2.88 3.65 -2.31
N PHE A 15 -3.45 3.98 -1.15
CA PHE A 15 -3.37 5.33 -0.59
C PHE A 15 -1.95 5.69 -0.18
N ALA A 16 -1.22 4.75 0.44
CA ALA A 16 0.18 4.93 0.77
C ALA A 16 1.04 5.18 -0.48
N ASP A 17 0.78 4.43 -1.56
CA ASP A 17 1.43 4.60 -2.85
C ASP A 17 1.14 5.98 -3.48
N LEU A 18 -0.12 6.43 -3.42
CA LEU A 18 -0.53 7.77 -3.85
C LEU A 18 0.21 8.87 -3.08
N LYS A 19 0.48 8.64 -1.78
CA LYS A 19 1.24 9.56 -0.91
C LYS A 19 2.76 9.40 -1.01
N GLY A 20 3.24 8.57 -1.94
CA GLY A 20 4.67 8.38 -2.22
C GLY A 20 5.40 7.46 -1.25
N ILE A 21 4.69 6.65 -0.47
CA ILE A 21 5.32 5.63 0.39
C ILE A 21 5.80 4.47 -0.48
N PRO A 22 7.09 4.08 -0.42
CA PRO A 22 7.59 2.95 -1.19
C PRO A 22 7.02 1.64 -0.65
N ILE A 23 6.45 0.82 -1.53
CA ILE A 23 5.83 -0.46 -1.18
C ILE A 23 6.61 -1.58 -1.86
N LYS A 24 6.97 -2.60 -1.07
CA LYS A 24 7.50 -3.87 -1.59
C LYS A 24 6.43 -4.94 -1.49
N LEU A 25 6.33 -5.81 -2.48
CA LEU A 25 5.41 -6.94 -2.45
C LEU A 25 6.22 -8.21 -2.20
N THR A 26 5.73 -9.05 -1.30
CA THR A 26 6.26 -10.41 -1.11
C THR A 26 5.13 -11.42 -1.18
N ARG A 27 5.46 -12.65 -1.55
CA ARG A 27 4.54 -13.77 -1.61
C ARG A 27 4.84 -14.72 -0.45
N GLU A 28 3.83 -15.00 0.36
CA GLU A 28 3.87 -16.04 1.38
C GLU A 28 2.78 -17.07 1.05
N GLY A 29 3.21 -18.21 0.50
CA GLY A 29 2.31 -19.24 -0.02
C GLY A 29 1.45 -18.71 -1.16
N ASN A 30 0.13 -18.65 -0.94
CA ASN A 30 -0.83 -18.13 -1.92
C ASN A 30 -1.27 -16.67 -1.65
N ARG A 31 -0.69 -16.02 -0.64
CA ARG A 31 -1.02 -14.65 -0.24
C ARG A 31 0.10 -13.71 -0.66
N VAL A 32 -0.30 -12.49 -1.03
CA VAL A 32 0.63 -11.38 -1.25
C VAL A 32 0.56 -10.47 -0.04
N ILE A 33 1.73 -10.06 0.44
CA ILE A 33 1.90 -9.16 1.57
C ILE A 33 2.57 -7.88 1.05
N PHE A 34 2.02 -6.74 1.44
CA PHE A 34 2.57 -5.43 1.15
C PHE A 34 3.46 -5.00 2.33
N LEU A 35 4.72 -4.71 2.04
CA LEU A 35 5.71 -4.31 3.02
C LEU A 35 5.96 -2.81 2.89
N LEU A 36 5.58 -2.07 3.93
CA LEU A 36 5.78 -0.63 4.05
C LEU A 36 6.95 -0.34 5.01
N PRO A 37 7.68 0.78 4.83
CA PRO A 37 8.76 1.16 5.74
C PRO A 37 8.20 1.51 7.13
N ASP A 38 8.88 1.05 8.19
CA ASP A 38 8.62 1.43 9.58
C ASP A 38 9.25 2.80 9.87
N GLU A 39 8.59 3.84 9.38
CA GLU A 39 9.02 5.23 9.44
C GLU A 39 7.86 6.15 9.88
N PRO A 40 8.14 7.26 10.57
CA PRO A 40 7.10 8.20 11.03
C PRO A 40 6.14 8.66 9.93
N ASN A 41 6.65 8.87 8.70
CA ASN A 41 5.82 9.30 7.58
C ASN A 41 4.80 8.23 7.17
N THR A 42 5.16 6.94 7.26
CA THR A 42 4.23 5.83 7.00
C THR A 42 3.07 5.89 7.97
N TYR A 43 3.33 5.98 9.27
CA TYR A 43 2.28 6.07 10.29
C TYR A 43 1.37 7.28 10.09
N ARG A 44 1.94 8.44 9.74
CA ARG A 44 1.17 9.65 9.41
C ARG A 44 0.19 9.40 8.26
N VAL A 45 0.66 8.80 7.17
CA VAL A 45 -0.16 8.50 5.99
C VAL A 45 -1.24 7.46 6.30
N LEU A 46 -0.91 6.42 7.06
CA LEU A 46 -1.88 5.42 7.51
C LEU A 46 -2.97 6.04 8.41
N GLY A 47 -2.59 6.96 9.29
CA GLY A 47 -3.53 7.74 10.09
C GLY A 47 -4.42 8.64 9.24
N GLU A 48 -3.86 9.29 8.21
CA GLU A 48 -4.62 10.12 7.27
C GLU A 48 -5.70 9.31 6.55
N PHE A 49 -5.38 8.09 6.09
CA PHE A 49 -6.35 7.18 5.47
C PHE A 49 -7.56 6.91 6.39
N ASN A 50 -7.30 6.64 7.68
CA ASN A 50 -8.35 6.35 8.67
C ASN A 50 -9.22 7.56 9.00
N ASN A 51 -8.77 8.78 8.70
CA ASN A 51 -9.55 10.01 8.88
C ASN A 51 -10.53 10.28 7.71
N ASN A 52 -10.66 9.35 6.76
CA ASN A 52 -11.55 9.45 5.61
C ASN A 52 -11.31 10.75 4.80
N PRO A 53 -10.11 10.93 4.23
CA PRO A 53 -9.74 12.16 3.55
C PRO A 53 -10.53 12.33 2.25
N SER A 54 -10.71 13.57 1.80
CA SER A 54 -11.21 13.87 0.46
C SER A 54 -10.04 13.91 -0.53
N LEU A 55 -10.19 13.24 -1.67
CA LEU A 55 -9.16 13.16 -2.70
C LEU A 55 -9.76 12.92 -4.10
N PRO A 56 -9.03 13.27 -5.18
CA PRO A 56 -9.44 12.95 -6.53
C PRO A 56 -9.55 11.44 -6.74
N LEU A 57 -10.74 10.96 -7.10
CA LEU A 57 -11.03 9.54 -7.25
C LEU A 57 -10.15 8.87 -8.32
N LEU A 58 -9.92 9.56 -9.43
CA LEU A 58 -9.19 9.01 -10.58
C LEU A 58 -7.72 8.72 -10.25
N ASP A 59 -7.07 9.60 -9.47
CA ASP A 59 -5.70 9.41 -9.04
C ASP A 59 -5.61 8.17 -8.14
N PHE A 60 -6.47 8.07 -7.13
CA PHE A 60 -6.49 6.90 -6.25
C PHE A 60 -6.78 5.59 -6.98
N VAL A 61 -7.75 5.58 -7.90
CA VAL A 61 -8.05 4.40 -8.72
C VAL A 61 -6.86 4.01 -9.60
N THR A 62 -6.07 4.97 -10.09
CA THR A 62 -4.85 4.71 -10.86
C THR A 62 -3.80 3.99 -10.01
N HIS A 63 -3.53 4.47 -8.80
CA HIS A 63 -2.63 3.82 -7.85
C HIS A 63 -3.14 2.44 -7.42
N LEU A 64 -4.45 2.29 -7.17
CA LEU A 64 -5.06 0.99 -6.85
C LEU A 64 -4.89 -0.03 -7.98
N LYS A 65 -5.12 0.39 -9.23
CA LYS A 65 -4.91 -0.48 -10.41
C LYS A 65 -3.43 -0.90 -10.54
N LYS A 66 -2.50 0.03 -10.29
CA LYS A 66 -1.05 -0.26 -10.29
C LYS A 66 -0.70 -1.35 -9.27
N ILE A 67 -1.09 -1.17 -8.01
CA ILE A 67 -0.81 -2.13 -6.93
C ILE A 67 -1.48 -3.48 -7.21
N ARG A 68 -2.71 -3.48 -7.72
CA ARG A 68 -3.43 -4.71 -8.07
C ARG A 68 -2.75 -5.47 -9.20
N ALA A 69 -2.26 -4.78 -10.23
CA ALA A 69 -1.52 -5.40 -11.33
C ALA A 69 -0.24 -6.08 -10.82
N GLN A 70 0.52 -5.41 -9.95
CA GLN A 70 1.72 -5.98 -9.32
C GLN A 70 1.39 -7.21 -8.47
N MET A 71 0.30 -7.16 -7.70
CA MET A 71 -0.17 -8.29 -6.89
C MET A 71 -0.53 -9.50 -7.76
N ILE A 72 -1.25 -9.30 -8.86
CA ILE A 72 -1.63 -10.37 -9.78
C ILE A 72 -0.39 -10.98 -10.44
N ALA A 73 0.54 -10.14 -10.90
CA ALA A 73 1.79 -10.58 -11.52
C ALA A 73 2.67 -11.40 -10.57
N LEU A 74 2.61 -11.15 -9.26
CA LEU A 74 3.36 -11.93 -8.26
C LEU A 74 2.68 -13.26 -7.87
N ARG A 75 1.37 -13.40 -8.13
CA ARG A 75 0.62 -14.63 -7.86
C ARG A 75 0.70 -15.64 -9.01
N GLY A 76 0.62 -15.15 -10.25
CA GLY A 76 0.82 -15.92 -11.47
C GLY A 76 2.26 -16.39 -11.60
#